data_AF-A0A6V8K551-F1
#
_entry.id   AF-A0A6V8K551-F1
#
_cell.length_a   1.000
_cell.length_b   1.000
_cell.length_c   1.000
_cell.angle_alpha   90.00
_cell.angle_beta   90.00
_cell.angle_gamma   90.00
#
_symmetry.space_group_name_H-M   'P 1'
#
loop_
_entity.id
_entity.type
_entity.pdbx_description
1 polymer ?
#
loop_
_entity_poly.entity_id
_entity_poly.type
_entity_poly.pdbx_seq_one_letter_code
_entity_poly.pdbx_strand_id
1 'polypeptide(L)'
;MRLPIVILTVTLVGVPAPAVAAPTDGLVAAVVARLGPTTQVNVAARSTSRWGFGTAVRPARSVERVYPQGWLFVAKRETGIWRVALEGEAEFATLSADAVILTGDERRTLGAAKVSRRAAATTDRRTGMRLPFAVGQTWRYTGGPHPMNGSVRSSIDMAGGDGRVLAARAGLAYTMCRSGKGWVRVVHDRGFATDYYHLEGNIKVDGKRVAEGAFLGNIGNDVSCGGRSTGKHVHFSLRRDNAYVAIDKYAFGKWVILAAGAAYEGAALHGSKRVAVGGGLYNYGALGLNQGVVDTDGGTTLNKRSGPGIANAVVGKLTDGDTVTITCSARGTRHTGRNSYVTDLWNKLSDGSWVSDAYVWTGTGSPVNGTCT
;
A
#
# COMPACT_ATOMS: atom_id res chain seq x y z
N MET A 1 28.54 -28.09 -79.11
CA MET A 1 27.54 -27.26 -78.40
C MET A 1 27.38 -27.84 -77.00
N ARG A 2 27.98 -27.22 -75.96
CA ARG A 2 27.96 -27.73 -74.58
C ARG A 2 26.71 -27.18 -73.87
N LEU A 3 25.81 -28.04 -73.38
CA LEU A 3 24.71 -27.63 -72.49
C LEU A 3 25.26 -27.34 -71.08
N PRO A 4 24.85 -26.25 -70.42
CA PRO A 4 25.21 -26.01 -69.03
C PRO A 4 24.29 -26.80 -68.09
N ILE A 5 24.90 -27.48 -67.12
CA ILE A 5 24.20 -28.09 -65.98
C ILE A 5 23.95 -26.99 -64.95
N VAL A 6 22.68 -26.68 -64.69
CA VAL A 6 22.27 -25.77 -63.61
C VAL A 6 22.10 -26.59 -62.34
N ILE A 7 22.98 -26.40 -61.36
CA ILE A 7 22.84 -26.96 -60.02
C ILE A 7 21.93 -26.02 -59.22
N LEU A 8 20.70 -26.48 -58.94
CA LEU A 8 19.75 -25.79 -58.09
C LEU A 8 20.12 -26.04 -56.62
N THR A 9 20.72 -25.07 -55.95
CA THR A 9 20.90 -25.09 -54.49
C THR A 9 19.57 -24.75 -53.81
N VAL A 10 18.89 -25.77 -53.29
CA VAL A 10 17.71 -25.58 -52.43
C VAL A 10 18.20 -25.14 -51.05
N THR A 11 18.10 -23.85 -50.75
CA THR A 11 18.20 -23.35 -49.38
C THR A 11 16.94 -23.75 -48.62
N LEU A 12 17.07 -24.74 -47.72
CA LEU A 12 16.05 -25.00 -46.71
C LEU A 12 15.92 -23.76 -45.82
N VAL A 13 14.89 -22.96 -46.08
CA VAL A 13 14.42 -21.97 -45.13
C VAL A 13 13.92 -22.74 -43.92
N GLY A 14 14.70 -22.73 -42.84
CA GLY A 14 14.34 -23.35 -41.58
C GLY A 14 12.99 -22.80 -41.12
N VAL A 15 11.98 -23.65 -41.10
CA VAL A 15 10.71 -23.35 -40.43
C VAL A 15 11.07 -22.98 -38.99
N PRO A 16 10.73 -21.77 -38.50
CA PRO A 16 10.98 -21.45 -37.11
C PRO A 16 10.24 -22.50 -36.27
N ALA A 17 10.99 -23.23 -35.44
CA ALA A 17 10.40 -24.17 -34.51
C ALA A 17 9.27 -23.44 -33.76
N PRO A 18 8.08 -24.05 -33.59
CA PRO A 18 7.03 -23.43 -32.80
C PRO A 18 7.65 -23.06 -31.45
N ALA A 19 7.46 -21.81 -31.04
CA ALA A 19 7.97 -21.32 -29.77
C ALA A 19 7.45 -22.26 -28.68
N VAL A 20 8.31 -23.16 -28.20
CA VAL A 20 8.00 -24.04 -27.07
C VAL A 20 7.59 -23.08 -25.97
N ALA A 21 6.32 -23.15 -25.55
CA ALA A 21 5.84 -22.40 -24.40
C ALA A 21 6.88 -22.60 -23.29
N ALA A 22 7.35 -21.52 -22.65
CA ALA A 22 8.29 -21.68 -21.54
C ALA A 22 7.74 -22.77 -20.61
N PRO A 23 8.57 -23.73 -20.20
CA PRO A 23 8.14 -24.65 -19.16
C PRO A 23 7.87 -23.80 -17.92
N THR A 24 6.60 -23.64 -17.59
CA THR A 24 6.16 -22.99 -16.36
C THR A 24 6.82 -23.66 -15.15
N ASP A 25 7.11 -24.96 -15.27
CA ASP A 25 7.84 -25.76 -14.29
C ASP A 25 9.24 -25.22 -13.99
N GLY A 26 9.99 -24.78 -15.01
CA GLY A 26 11.34 -24.23 -14.82
C GLY A 26 11.33 -22.88 -14.11
N LEU A 27 10.30 -22.06 -14.35
CA LEU A 27 10.10 -20.80 -13.64
C LEU A 27 9.73 -21.05 -12.18
N VAL A 28 8.76 -21.93 -11.93
CA VAL A 28 8.34 -22.30 -10.57
C VAL A 28 9.51 -22.85 -9.78
N ALA A 29 10.31 -23.74 -10.35
CA ALA A 29 11.50 -24.29 -9.72
C ALA A 29 12.52 -23.19 -9.34
N ALA A 30 12.74 -22.19 -10.20
CA ALA A 30 13.64 -21.08 -9.91
C ALA A 30 13.15 -20.21 -8.73
N VAL A 31 11.84 -19.93 -8.67
CA VAL A 31 11.24 -19.19 -7.55
C VAL A 31 11.34 -19.99 -6.25
N VAL A 32 11.03 -21.29 -6.29
CA VAL A 32 11.15 -22.20 -5.13
C VAL A 32 12.60 -22.35 -4.68
N ALA A 33 13.57 -22.43 -5.59
CA ALA A 33 14.99 -22.46 -5.25
C ALA A 33 15.44 -21.19 -4.51
N ARG A 34 14.87 -20.03 -4.86
CA ARG A 34 15.17 -18.75 -4.21
C ARG A 34 14.51 -18.61 -2.83
N LEU A 35 13.26 -19.04 -2.69
CA LEU A 35 12.44 -18.78 -1.49
C LEU A 35 12.33 -19.97 -0.53
N GLY A 36 12.74 -21.15 -0.98
CA GLY A 36 12.69 -22.40 -0.22
C GLY A 36 11.53 -23.33 -0.62
N PRO A 37 11.62 -24.61 -0.24
CA PRO A 37 10.79 -25.70 -0.78
C PRO A 37 9.30 -25.63 -0.43
N THR A 38 8.93 -24.89 0.61
CA THR A 38 7.51 -24.73 1.03
C THR A 38 6.79 -23.60 0.30
N THR A 39 7.49 -22.89 -0.60
CA THR A 39 6.92 -21.73 -1.31
C THR A 39 5.80 -22.14 -2.25
N GLN A 40 4.65 -21.53 -2.06
CA GLN A 40 3.54 -21.58 -3.01
C GLN A 40 3.78 -20.53 -4.10
N VAL A 41 3.89 -20.97 -5.35
CA VAL A 41 4.06 -20.08 -6.51
C VAL A 41 2.79 -20.10 -7.34
N ASN A 42 2.28 -18.92 -7.71
CA ASN A 42 1.19 -18.75 -8.64
C ASN A 42 1.61 -17.81 -9.77
N VAL A 43 1.71 -18.35 -10.98
CA VAL A 43 2.04 -17.58 -12.19
C VAL A 43 0.80 -17.07 -12.92
N ALA A 44 -0.42 -17.50 -12.56
CA ALA A 44 -1.69 -17.06 -13.17
C ALA A 44 -1.67 -16.98 -14.73
N ALA A 45 -1.01 -17.94 -15.39
CA ALA A 45 -0.77 -17.97 -16.84
C ALA A 45 0.08 -16.82 -17.42
N ARG A 46 0.79 -16.08 -16.58
CA ARG A 46 1.73 -15.01 -16.95
C ARG A 46 3.16 -15.54 -17.03
N SER A 47 3.37 -16.45 -17.97
CA SER A 47 4.71 -16.94 -18.35
C SER A 47 4.88 -17.01 -19.88
N THR A 48 6.08 -16.71 -20.35
CA THR A 48 6.54 -16.83 -21.74
C THR A 48 7.95 -17.41 -21.75
N SER A 49 8.50 -17.76 -22.92
CA SER A 49 9.88 -18.26 -23.07
C SER A 49 10.96 -17.38 -22.41
N ARG A 50 10.69 -16.08 -22.23
CA ARG A 50 11.64 -15.08 -21.70
C ARG A 50 11.22 -14.39 -20.41
N TRP A 51 9.93 -14.37 -20.07
CA TRP A 51 9.41 -13.60 -18.94
C TRP A 51 8.44 -14.42 -18.11
N GLY A 52 8.49 -14.22 -16.81
CA GLY A 52 7.54 -14.75 -15.84
C GLY A 52 7.10 -13.65 -14.88
N PHE A 53 5.84 -13.68 -14.48
CA PHE A 53 5.33 -12.83 -13.42
C PHE A 53 4.30 -13.61 -12.59
N GLY A 54 4.18 -13.25 -11.32
CA GLY A 54 3.16 -13.84 -10.47
C GLY A 54 3.34 -13.50 -9.00
N THR A 55 2.71 -14.32 -8.16
CA THR A 55 2.83 -14.24 -6.71
C THR A 55 3.61 -15.43 -6.17
N ALA A 56 4.38 -15.19 -5.11
CA ALA A 56 5.04 -16.23 -4.34
C ALA A 56 4.71 -16.02 -2.87
N VAL A 57 4.26 -17.07 -2.20
CA VAL A 57 3.94 -17.04 -0.77
C VAL A 57 4.65 -18.18 -0.06
N ARG A 58 5.45 -17.86 0.96
CA ARG A 58 5.92 -18.83 1.94
C ARG A 58 4.87 -18.95 3.03
N PRO A 59 4.19 -20.10 3.15
CA PRO A 59 3.16 -20.25 4.15
C PRO A 59 3.74 -20.23 5.56
N ALA A 60 2.95 -19.76 6.50
CA ALA A 60 3.24 -19.93 7.92
C ALA A 60 2.61 -21.21 8.47
N ARG A 61 3.21 -21.75 9.53
CA ARG A 61 2.51 -22.75 10.37
C ARG A 61 1.30 -22.08 11.01
N SER A 62 0.24 -22.84 11.26
CA SER A 62 -0.99 -22.34 11.89
C SER A 62 -0.84 -22.17 13.41
N VAL A 63 0.17 -21.40 13.84
CA VAL A 63 0.45 -21.07 15.23
C VAL A 63 0.45 -19.56 15.44
N GLU A 64 0.32 -19.13 16.69
CA GLU A 64 0.29 -17.71 17.02
C GLU A 64 1.61 -17.01 16.65
N ARG A 65 1.52 -15.76 16.19
CA ARG A 65 2.67 -14.87 15.91
C ARG A 65 3.64 -15.38 14.84
N VAL A 66 3.20 -16.32 14.01
CA VAL A 66 3.91 -16.75 12.80
C VAL A 66 3.04 -16.40 11.61
N TYR A 67 3.58 -15.60 10.69
CA TYR A 67 2.81 -15.00 9.61
C TYR A 67 3.35 -15.42 8.25
N PRO A 68 2.47 -15.56 7.24
CA PRO A 68 2.93 -15.86 5.89
C PRO A 68 3.74 -14.71 5.31
N GLN A 69 4.64 -15.05 4.40
CA GLN A 69 5.42 -14.05 3.66
C GLN A 69 5.02 -14.10 2.20
N GLY A 70 4.64 -12.96 1.63
CA GLY A 70 4.10 -12.88 0.28
C GLY A 70 4.77 -11.80 -0.55
N TRP A 71 5.10 -12.14 -1.79
CA TRP A 71 5.76 -11.30 -2.78
C TRP A 71 5.02 -11.33 -4.11
N LEU A 72 5.01 -10.20 -4.81
CA LEU A 72 4.97 -10.24 -6.28
C LEU A 72 6.38 -10.57 -6.76
N PHE A 73 6.51 -11.30 -7.87
CA PHE A 73 7.80 -11.54 -8.49
C PHE A 73 7.73 -11.27 -9.98
N VAL A 74 8.87 -10.82 -10.53
CA VAL A 74 9.13 -10.76 -11.97
C VAL A 74 10.38 -11.58 -12.24
N ALA A 75 10.36 -12.34 -13.32
CA ALA A 75 11.48 -13.16 -13.71
C ALA A 75 11.80 -12.97 -15.18
N LYS A 76 13.09 -12.86 -15.50
CA LYS A 76 13.60 -12.78 -16.87
C LYS A 76 14.49 -13.98 -17.14
N ARG A 77 14.27 -14.67 -18.25
CA ARG A 77 15.11 -15.78 -18.68
C ARG A 77 16.21 -15.27 -19.61
N GLU A 78 17.46 -15.43 -19.17
CA GLU A 78 18.65 -15.06 -19.92
C GLU A 78 19.57 -16.29 -20.02
N THR A 79 20.06 -16.59 -21.23
CA THR A 79 20.91 -17.77 -21.50
C THR A 79 20.37 -19.08 -20.89
N GLY A 80 19.06 -19.28 -20.94
CA GLY A 80 18.39 -20.47 -20.41
C GLY A 80 18.09 -20.46 -18.90
N ILE A 81 18.64 -19.50 -18.14
CA ILE A 81 18.53 -19.39 -16.68
C ILE A 81 17.49 -18.32 -16.32
N TRP A 82 16.63 -18.64 -15.35
CA TRP A 82 15.69 -17.68 -14.79
C TRP A 82 16.37 -16.80 -13.74
N ARG A 83 16.37 -15.49 -13.97
CA ARG A 83 16.68 -14.47 -12.97
C ARG A 83 15.36 -14.02 -12.35
N VAL A 84 15.16 -14.33 -11.07
CA VAL A 84 13.93 -14.01 -10.32
C VAL A 84 14.21 -12.83 -9.39
N ALA A 85 13.44 -11.76 -9.55
CA ALA A 85 13.45 -10.62 -8.65
C ALA A 85 12.12 -10.54 -7.89
N LEU A 86 12.20 -10.22 -6.60
CA LEU A 86 11.07 -10.19 -5.68
C LEU A 86 10.70 -8.75 -5.32
N GLU A 87 9.41 -8.50 -5.13
CA GLU A 87 8.92 -7.25 -4.55
C GLU A 87 9.70 -6.93 -3.25
N GLY A 88 10.43 -5.83 -3.26
CA GLY A 88 11.29 -5.37 -2.16
C GLY A 88 12.74 -5.23 -2.59
N GLU A 89 13.08 -5.76 -3.76
CA GLU A 89 14.40 -5.70 -4.37
C GLU A 89 14.45 -4.59 -5.44
N ALA A 90 15.59 -3.92 -5.57
CA ALA A 90 15.76 -2.88 -6.61
C ALA A 90 15.62 -3.48 -8.02
N GLU A 91 16.05 -4.72 -8.20
CA GLU A 91 15.93 -5.46 -9.46
C GLU A 91 14.48 -5.71 -9.86
N PHE A 92 13.56 -5.88 -8.91
CA PHE A 92 12.14 -6.08 -9.22
C PHE A 92 11.56 -4.88 -9.94
N ALA A 93 11.89 -3.67 -9.51
CA ALA A 93 11.44 -2.44 -10.17
C ALA A 93 12.03 -2.32 -11.58
N THR A 94 13.34 -2.55 -11.72
CA THR A 94 14.03 -2.53 -13.02
C THR A 94 13.42 -3.53 -13.99
N LEU A 95 13.32 -4.80 -13.60
CA LEU A 95 12.74 -5.83 -14.45
C LEU A 95 11.26 -5.59 -14.74
N SER A 96 10.49 -5.06 -13.78
CA SER A 96 9.07 -4.73 -13.99
C SER A 96 8.88 -3.61 -15.01
N ALA A 97 9.79 -2.63 -15.08
CA ALA A 97 9.71 -1.58 -16.09
C ALA A 97 9.88 -2.12 -17.53
N ASP A 98 10.66 -3.20 -17.69
CA ASP A 98 11.02 -3.77 -18.99
C ASP A 98 10.16 -4.98 -19.39
N ALA A 99 9.51 -5.64 -18.42
CA ALA A 99 8.81 -6.90 -18.62
C ALA A 99 7.60 -6.74 -19.56
N VAL A 100 7.73 -7.20 -20.80
CA VAL A 100 6.66 -7.11 -21.82
C VAL A 100 5.41 -7.93 -21.48
N ILE A 101 5.52 -8.84 -20.50
CA ILE A 101 4.39 -9.61 -19.96
C ILE A 101 3.50 -8.81 -19.00
N LEU A 102 3.96 -7.63 -18.59
CA LEU A 102 3.23 -6.68 -17.78
C LEU A 102 2.49 -5.67 -18.65
N THR A 103 1.28 -5.31 -18.22
CA THR A 103 0.52 -4.22 -18.86
C THR A 103 1.26 -2.88 -18.70
N GLY A 104 0.92 -1.88 -19.52
CA GLY A 104 1.52 -0.55 -19.40
C GLY A 104 1.34 0.08 -18.02
N ASP A 105 0.20 -0.18 -17.37
CA ASP A 105 -0.08 0.26 -16.01
C ASP A 105 0.80 -0.43 -14.98
N GLU A 106 0.97 -1.74 -15.08
CA GLU A 106 1.84 -2.49 -14.18
C GLU A 106 3.30 -2.08 -14.33
N ARG A 107 3.80 -1.91 -15.56
CA ARG A 107 5.16 -1.42 -15.79
C ARG A 107 5.39 -0.05 -15.16
N ARG A 108 4.42 0.87 -15.29
CA ARG A 108 4.48 2.18 -14.63
C ARG A 108 4.47 2.06 -13.11
N THR A 109 3.53 1.31 -12.55
CA THR A 109 3.34 1.24 -11.09
C THR A 109 4.45 0.44 -10.40
N LEU A 110 4.73 -0.77 -10.88
CA LEU A 110 5.72 -1.68 -10.30
C LEU A 110 7.15 -1.23 -10.63
N GLY A 111 7.37 -0.64 -11.81
CA GLY A 111 8.67 -0.10 -12.23
C GLY A 111 9.04 1.25 -11.62
N ALA A 112 8.06 2.07 -11.24
CA ALA A 112 8.31 3.33 -10.54
C ALA A 112 8.74 3.11 -9.07
N ALA A 113 8.42 1.96 -8.49
CA ALA A 113 8.76 1.59 -7.13
C ALA A 113 10.25 1.24 -7.00
N LYS A 114 11.14 2.22 -7.26
CA LYS A 114 12.56 2.06 -6.97
C LYS A 114 12.69 1.86 -5.46
N VAL A 115 13.40 0.82 -5.04
CA VAL A 115 13.86 0.68 -3.64
C VAL A 115 14.81 1.85 -3.38
N SER A 116 14.23 3.00 -3.03
CA SER A 116 15.01 4.16 -2.72
C SER A 116 15.54 3.92 -1.30
N ARG A 117 16.86 4.00 -1.11
CA ARG A 117 17.43 4.17 0.23
C ARG A 117 16.88 5.41 0.96
N ARG A 118 16.12 6.26 0.23
CA ARG A 118 15.31 7.40 0.71
C ARG A 118 13.89 7.04 1.18
N ALA A 119 13.37 5.84 0.98
CA ALA A 119 12.05 5.42 1.49
C ALA A 119 12.04 5.43 3.03
N ALA A 120 13.18 5.10 3.65
CA ALA A 120 13.40 5.28 5.08
C ALA A 120 13.51 6.76 5.51
N ALA A 121 13.65 7.69 4.57
CA ALA A 121 13.83 9.13 4.80
C ALA A 121 12.60 9.97 4.39
N THR A 122 11.57 9.39 3.78
CA THR A 122 10.35 10.14 3.46
C THR A 122 9.51 10.30 4.71
N THR A 123 9.43 11.53 5.21
CA THR A 123 8.54 11.93 6.32
C THR A 123 7.09 12.11 5.86
N ASP A 124 6.79 11.91 4.57
CA ASP A 124 5.46 12.08 4.00
C ASP A 124 4.58 10.86 4.31
N ARG A 125 3.72 11.00 5.31
CA ARG A 125 2.78 9.99 5.79
C ARG A 125 1.38 10.10 5.16
N ARG A 126 1.23 10.92 4.11
CA ARG A 126 -0.05 11.06 3.39
C ARG A 126 -0.29 9.86 2.48
N THR A 127 -1.14 8.95 2.94
CA THR A 127 -1.52 7.73 2.21
C THR A 127 -2.55 7.99 1.11
N GLY A 128 -3.43 8.98 1.32
CA GLY A 128 -4.63 9.17 0.49
C GLY A 128 -5.66 8.05 0.65
N MET A 129 -5.62 7.29 1.74
CA MET A 129 -6.44 6.09 1.93
C MET A 129 -7.61 6.34 2.88
N ARG A 130 -8.77 5.74 2.58
CA ARG A 130 -9.86 5.54 3.54
C ARG A 130 -9.64 4.28 4.39
N LEU A 131 -10.45 4.05 5.42
CA LEU A 131 -10.49 2.74 6.09
C LEU A 131 -11.07 1.68 5.14
N PRO A 132 -10.75 0.38 5.30
CA PRO A 132 -11.06 -0.66 4.30
C PRO A 132 -12.50 -1.20 4.36
N PHE A 133 -13.46 -0.37 4.74
CA PHE A 133 -14.90 -0.69 4.81
C PHE A 133 -15.73 0.54 4.42
N ALA A 134 -17.05 0.45 4.27
CA ALA A 134 -17.84 1.54 3.70
C ALA A 134 -17.67 2.88 4.45
N VAL A 135 -17.63 3.98 3.70
CA VAL A 135 -17.67 5.34 4.28
C VAL A 135 -18.99 5.50 5.03
N GLY A 136 -18.94 6.11 6.21
CA GLY A 136 -20.12 6.27 7.07
C GLY A 136 -20.38 5.12 8.04
N GLN A 137 -19.69 3.99 7.92
CA GLN A 137 -19.76 2.91 8.92
C GLN A 137 -18.76 3.13 10.06
N THR A 138 -18.99 2.44 11.17
CA THR A 138 -18.03 2.27 12.27
C THR A 138 -17.72 0.80 12.45
N TRP A 139 -16.44 0.43 12.37
CA TRP A 139 -15.97 -0.94 12.68
C TRP A 139 -15.14 -0.92 13.96
N ARG A 140 -15.07 -2.06 14.64
CA ARG A 140 -14.28 -2.22 15.85
C ARG A 140 -12.80 -2.32 15.48
N TYR A 141 -11.96 -1.59 16.20
CA TYR A 141 -10.50 -1.69 16.15
C TYR A 141 -10.05 -2.88 17.00
N THR A 142 -10.03 -4.08 16.41
CA THR A 142 -9.86 -5.33 17.19
C THR A 142 -8.41 -5.61 17.56
N GLY A 143 -7.44 -5.02 16.87
CA GLY A 143 -6.01 -5.18 17.18
C GLY A 143 -5.20 -3.97 16.72
N GLY A 144 -4.42 -3.39 17.64
CA GLY A 144 -3.51 -2.27 17.40
C GLY A 144 -2.29 -2.67 16.56
N PRO A 145 -1.30 -1.78 16.32
CA PRO A 145 -0.19 -2.08 15.44
C PRO A 145 0.55 -3.39 15.78
N HIS A 146 0.65 -4.29 14.80
CA HIS A 146 1.36 -5.56 14.91
C HIS A 146 1.93 -6.02 13.56
N PRO A 147 2.87 -6.98 13.53
CA PRO A 147 3.50 -7.38 12.27
C PRO A 147 2.63 -8.25 11.38
N MET A 148 2.71 -8.03 10.07
CA MET A 148 2.33 -9.04 9.05
C MET A 148 3.52 -9.95 8.71
N ASN A 149 4.75 -9.47 8.87
CA ASN A 149 5.96 -10.26 8.63
C ASN A 149 7.12 -9.66 9.43
N GLY A 150 7.99 -10.51 9.97
CA GLY A 150 9.12 -10.09 10.78
C GLY A 150 8.67 -9.36 12.05
N SER A 151 9.36 -8.27 12.39
CA SER A 151 9.12 -7.50 13.61
C SER A 151 8.44 -6.15 13.38
N VAL A 152 8.30 -5.71 12.12
CA VAL A 152 7.75 -4.39 11.79
C VAL A 152 6.25 -4.40 12.01
N ARG A 153 5.74 -3.50 12.87
CA ARG A 153 4.29 -3.36 13.15
C ARG A 153 3.58 -2.66 11.98
N SER A 154 3.32 -3.43 10.92
CA SER A 154 2.77 -2.96 9.66
C SER A 154 1.25 -3.01 9.55
N SER A 155 0.59 -3.62 10.53
CA SER A 155 -0.80 -4.04 10.40
C SER A 155 -1.67 -3.58 11.54
N ILE A 156 -2.97 -3.53 11.27
CA ILE A 156 -4.05 -3.37 12.24
C ILE A 156 -5.18 -4.34 11.90
N ASP A 157 -5.95 -4.73 12.91
CA ASP A 157 -7.10 -5.61 12.73
C ASP A 157 -8.41 -4.85 12.94
N MET A 158 -9.37 -5.08 12.06
CA MET A 158 -10.69 -4.47 12.12
C MET A 158 -11.79 -5.49 11.84
N ALA A 159 -12.92 -5.37 12.53
CA ALA A 159 -14.09 -6.23 12.32
C ALA A 159 -15.40 -5.49 12.63
N GLY A 160 -16.51 -5.97 12.08
CA GLY A 160 -17.86 -5.46 12.35
C GLY A 160 -18.56 -4.96 11.09
N GLY A 161 -19.50 -4.03 11.28
CA GLY A 161 -20.37 -3.48 10.23
C GLY A 161 -21.03 -4.56 9.39
N ASP A 162 -21.06 -4.36 8.07
CA ASP A 162 -21.61 -5.33 7.11
C ASP A 162 -20.61 -6.44 6.71
N GLY A 163 -19.41 -6.44 7.31
CA GLY A 163 -18.35 -7.39 7.03
C GLY A 163 -17.69 -7.26 5.65
N ARG A 164 -18.07 -6.29 4.82
CA ARG A 164 -17.55 -6.13 3.46
C ARG A 164 -16.23 -5.35 3.48
N VAL A 165 -15.15 -6.02 3.09
CA VAL A 165 -13.83 -5.43 2.96
C VAL A 165 -13.68 -4.80 1.58
N LEU A 166 -13.29 -3.53 1.56
CA LEU A 166 -13.25 -2.69 0.37
C LEU A 166 -11.84 -2.07 0.20
N ALA A 167 -11.40 -1.87 -1.04
CA ALA A 167 -10.08 -1.31 -1.37
C ALA A 167 -9.88 0.11 -0.83
N ALA A 168 -8.96 0.29 0.12
CA ALA A 168 -8.70 1.55 0.82
C ALA A 168 -8.31 2.72 -0.11
N ARG A 169 -7.82 2.41 -1.30
CA ARG A 169 -7.51 3.35 -2.39
C ARG A 169 -7.45 2.59 -3.71
N ALA A 170 -7.61 3.28 -4.83
CA ALA A 170 -7.48 2.67 -6.16
C ALA A 170 -6.07 2.09 -6.39
N GLY A 171 -5.97 1.02 -7.17
CA GLY A 171 -4.69 0.36 -7.45
C GLY A 171 -4.82 -0.91 -8.29
N LEU A 172 -3.70 -1.60 -8.50
CA LEU A 172 -3.62 -2.90 -9.16
C LEU A 172 -3.75 -4.00 -8.11
N ALA A 173 -4.70 -4.91 -8.27
CA ALA A 173 -5.01 -5.93 -7.28
C ALA A 173 -4.50 -7.31 -7.68
N TYR A 174 -3.99 -8.06 -6.71
CA TYR A 174 -3.41 -9.39 -6.85
C TYR A 174 -3.90 -10.33 -5.76
N THR A 175 -4.34 -11.51 -6.15
CA THR A 175 -4.65 -12.62 -5.24
C THR A 175 -3.36 -13.34 -4.89
N MET A 176 -2.95 -13.28 -3.61
CA MET A 176 -1.60 -13.69 -3.22
C MET A 176 -1.48 -15.21 -3.05
N CYS A 177 -2.40 -15.82 -2.30
CA CYS A 177 -2.36 -17.26 -2.04
C CYS A 177 -2.59 -18.06 -3.31
N ARG A 178 -1.84 -19.16 -3.49
CA ARG A 178 -2.03 -20.09 -4.62
C ARG A 178 -3.44 -20.71 -4.64
N SER A 179 -4.07 -20.83 -3.47
CA SER A 179 -5.47 -21.27 -3.34
C SER A 179 -6.49 -20.32 -4.00
N GLY A 180 -6.08 -19.09 -4.35
CA GLY A 180 -6.95 -18.07 -4.90
C GLY A 180 -7.83 -17.38 -3.86
N LYS A 181 -7.60 -17.60 -2.56
CA LYS A 181 -8.43 -17.06 -1.48
C LYS A 181 -7.65 -16.53 -0.29
N GLY A 182 -8.30 -15.74 0.57
CA GLY A 182 -7.78 -15.31 1.87
C GLY A 182 -6.95 -14.03 1.85
N TRP A 183 -6.18 -13.80 0.79
CA TRP A 183 -5.25 -12.67 0.71
C TRP A 183 -5.36 -11.93 -0.63
N VAL A 184 -5.77 -10.66 -0.56
CA VAL A 184 -5.67 -9.71 -1.67
C VAL A 184 -4.65 -8.62 -1.34
N ARG A 185 -3.77 -8.31 -2.29
CA ARG A 185 -2.90 -7.13 -2.25
C ARG A 185 -3.39 -6.10 -3.25
N VAL A 186 -3.36 -4.82 -2.89
CA VAL A 186 -3.61 -3.71 -3.82
C VAL A 186 -2.37 -2.81 -3.86
N VAL A 187 -1.73 -2.71 -5.02
CA VAL A 187 -0.58 -1.84 -5.28
C VAL A 187 -1.07 -0.50 -5.81
N HIS A 188 -0.80 0.56 -5.07
CA HIS A 188 -1.24 1.93 -5.36
C HIS A 188 -0.15 2.71 -6.10
N ASP A 189 -0.49 3.93 -6.50
CA ASP A 189 0.53 4.92 -6.87
C ASP A 189 1.39 5.35 -5.66
N ARG A 190 2.38 6.21 -5.93
CA ARG A 190 3.23 6.84 -4.89
C ARG A 190 3.99 5.83 -4.00
N GLY A 191 4.20 4.61 -4.52
CA GLY A 191 4.97 3.56 -3.84
C GLY A 191 4.22 2.85 -2.72
N PHE A 192 2.93 3.11 -2.53
CA PHE A 192 2.15 2.42 -1.49
C PHE A 192 1.56 1.10 -1.98
N ALA A 193 1.40 0.14 -1.08
CA ALA A 193 0.50 -0.99 -1.29
C ALA A 193 -0.22 -1.33 0.03
N THR A 194 -1.36 -1.99 -0.06
CA THR A 194 -2.11 -2.50 1.09
C THR A 194 -2.40 -3.98 0.94
N ASP A 195 -2.26 -4.72 2.04
CA ASP A 195 -2.64 -6.12 2.12
C ASP A 195 -3.93 -6.28 2.94
N TYR A 196 -4.80 -7.17 2.49
CA TYR A 196 -6.07 -7.51 3.11
C TYR A 196 -6.09 -9.03 3.30
N TYR A 197 -5.88 -9.49 4.54
CA TYR A 197 -5.79 -10.91 4.86
C TYR A 197 -6.96 -11.39 5.74
N HIS A 198 -7.10 -12.71 5.82
CA HIS A 198 -8.22 -13.46 6.41
C HIS A 198 -9.54 -13.37 5.65
N LEU A 199 -9.52 -12.98 4.37
CA LEU A 199 -10.75 -12.74 3.62
C LEU A 199 -11.51 -14.03 3.27
N GLU A 200 -12.84 -13.97 3.39
CA GLU A 200 -13.76 -14.97 2.87
C GLU A 200 -14.44 -14.46 1.59
N GLY A 201 -14.60 -15.33 0.59
CA GLY A 201 -15.26 -14.97 -0.67
C GLY A 201 -14.60 -13.81 -1.42
N ASN A 202 -13.27 -13.66 -1.32
CA ASN A 202 -12.55 -12.59 -1.99
C ASN A 202 -12.62 -12.72 -3.51
N ILE A 203 -12.48 -11.56 -4.17
CA ILE A 203 -12.32 -11.50 -5.62
C ILE A 203 -11.04 -12.23 -6.05
N LYS A 204 -11.06 -12.82 -7.24
CA LYS A 204 -9.88 -13.38 -7.91
C LYS A 204 -9.36 -12.36 -8.92
N VAL A 205 -8.15 -11.87 -8.68
CA VAL A 205 -7.55 -10.77 -9.44
C VAL A 205 -6.06 -10.99 -9.62
N ASP A 206 -5.54 -10.60 -10.76
CA ASP A 206 -4.10 -10.61 -11.05
C ASP A 206 -3.81 -9.45 -12.01
N GLY A 207 -3.32 -8.33 -11.46
CA GLY A 207 -3.05 -7.11 -12.21
C GLY A 207 -4.28 -6.29 -12.58
N LYS A 208 -5.48 -6.67 -12.11
CA LYS A 208 -6.72 -5.92 -12.39
C LYS A 208 -6.76 -4.62 -11.59
N ARG A 209 -7.09 -3.50 -12.25
CA ARG A 209 -7.38 -2.24 -11.53
C ARG A 209 -8.66 -2.37 -10.71
N VAL A 210 -8.58 -1.94 -9.45
CA VAL A 210 -9.71 -1.74 -8.56
C VAL A 210 -9.81 -0.26 -8.21
N ALA A 211 -11.04 0.25 -8.14
CA ALA A 211 -11.30 1.60 -7.67
C ALA A 211 -11.21 1.68 -6.13
N GLU A 212 -11.03 2.87 -5.58
CA GLU A 212 -11.29 3.09 -4.17
C GLU A 212 -12.74 2.70 -3.86
N GLY A 213 -12.96 1.94 -2.79
CA GLY A 213 -14.32 1.47 -2.45
C GLY A 213 -14.71 0.15 -3.10
N ALA A 214 -13.92 -0.37 -4.06
CA ALA A 214 -14.23 -1.63 -4.71
C ALA A 214 -14.21 -2.79 -3.70
N PHE A 215 -15.20 -3.69 -3.82
CA PHE A 215 -15.28 -4.89 -2.98
C PHE A 215 -14.10 -5.82 -3.25
N LEU A 216 -13.45 -6.26 -2.17
CA LEU A 216 -12.33 -7.19 -2.23
C LEU A 216 -12.67 -8.57 -1.67
N GLY A 217 -13.59 -8.63 -0.70
CA GLY A 217 -13.99 -9.85 0.00
C GLY A 217 -14.74 -9.50 1.28
N ASN A 218 -15.06 -10.50 2.09
CA ASN A 218 -15.62 -10.29 3.42
C ASN A 218 -14.57 -10.57 4.49
N ILE A 219 -14.74 -9.99 5.69
CA ILE A 219 -13.97 -10.41 6.87
C ILE A 219 -14.15 -11.90 7.10
N GLY A 220 -13.12 -12.55 7.64
CA GLY A 220 -13.15 -14.00 7.76
C GLY A 220 -12.05 -14.55 8.64
N ASN A 221 -11.84 -15.85 8.53
CA ASN A 221 -10.81 -16.60 9.24
C ASN A 221 -9.87 -17.36 8.28
N ASP A 222 -9.81 -16.98 7.00
CA ASP A 222 -9.02 -17.75 6.04
C ASP A 222 -7.54 -17.70 6.40
N VAL A 223 -6.94 -18.88 6.55
CA VAL A 223 -5.52 -19.08 6.83
C VAL A 223 -4.90 -20.01 5.78
N SER A 224 -5.34 -19.94 4.53
CA SER A 224 -4.83 -20.79 3.44
C SER A 224 -3.35 -20.56 3.15
N CYS A 225 -2.86 -19.35 3.42
CA CYS A 225 -1.44 -19.04 3.42
C CYS A 225 -0.78 -19.28 4.78
N GLY A 226 -1.52 -19.67 5.82
CA GLY A 226 -1.01 -19.93 7.16
C GLY A 226 -1.24 -18.78 8.13
N GLY A 227 -0.65 -18.92 9.32
CA GLY A 227 -0.93 -18.08 10.47
C GLY A 227 -2.18 -18.51 11.23
N ARG A 228 -2.68 -17.64 12.10
CA ARG A 228 -3.80 -17.94 12.99
C ARG A 228 -4.78 -16.78 13.00
N SER A 229 -6.08 -17.11 13.00
CA SER A 229 -7.16 -16.17 13.30
C SER A 229 -8.00 -16.74 14.46
N THR A 230 -8.42 -15.89 15.38
CA THR A 230 -9.26 -16.26 16.53
C THR A 230 -10.74 -15.87 16.35
N GLY A 231 -11.05 -15.05 15.35
CA GLY A 231 -12.39 -14.57 15.05
C GLY A 231 -12.41 -13.78 13.75
N LYS A 232 -13.58 -13.61 13.11
CA LYS A 232 -13.66 -12.99 11.79
C LYS A 232 -13.21 -11.53 11.84
N HIS A 233 -12.16 -11.19 11.08
CA HIS A 233 -11.66 -9.83 10.94
C HIS A 233 -10.96 -9.65 9.57
N VAL A 234 -10.60 -8.42 9.23
CA VAL A 234 -9.58 -8.15 8.21
C VAL A 234 -8.29 -7.77 8.92
N HIS A 235 -7.22 -8.46 8.55
CA HIS A 235 -5.86 -8.05 8.88
C HIS A 235 -5.37 -7.12 7.76
N PHE A 236 -5.29 -5.83 8.06
CA PHE A 236 -4.98 -4.78 7.09
C PHE A 236 -3.55 -4.30 7.29
N SER A 237 -2.69 -4.42 6.27
CA SER A 237 -1.28 -4.05 6.37
C SER A 237 -0.87 -2.97 5.38
N LEU A 238 0.04 -2.10 5.81
CA LEU A 238 0.67 -1.09 4.98
C LEU A 238 2.02 -1.58 4.43
N ARG A 239 2.22 -1.35 3.14
CA ARG A 239 3.52 -1.45 2.47
C ARG A 239 3.89 -0.10 1.86
N ARG A 240 5.18 0.18 1.80
CA ARG A 240 5.74 1.29 1.04
C ARG A 240 7.06 0.90 0.38
N ASP A 241 7.23 1.32 -0.87
CA ASP A 241 8.38 1.06 -1.71
C ASP A 241 8.77 -0.42 -1.66
N ASN A 242 7.75 -1.26 -1.83
CA ASN A 242 7.83 -2.72 -1.89
C ASN A 242 8.23 -3.43 -0.58
N ALA A 243 8.17 -2.76 0.57
CA ALA A 243 8.42 -3.35 1.88
C ALA A 243 7.28 -3.08 2.87
N TYR A 244 7.10 -3.96 3.86
CA TYR A 244 6.26 -3.63 5.03
C TYR A 244 6.93 -2.50 5.82
N VAL A 245 6.15 -1.47 6.16
CA VAL A 245 6.62 -0.33 6.97
C VAL A 245 5.79 -0.23 8.24
N ALA A 246 6.35 0.39 9.27
CA ALA A 246 5.59 0.64 10.49
C ALA A 246 4.37 1.51 10.16
N ILE A 247 3.18 1.04 10.51
CA ILE A 247 1.91 1.76 10.27
C ILE A 247 1.75 2.96 11.22
N ASP A 248 2.58 3.03 12.26
CA ASP A 248 2.64 4.15 13.20
C ASP A 248 2.75 5.50 12.49
N LYS A 249 1.89 6.43 12.92
CA LYS A 249 1.73 7.80 12.44
C LYS A 249 1.24 7.94 10.99
N TYR A 250 0.91 6.86 10.29
CA TYR A 250 0.19 6.95 9.02
C TYR A 250 -1.32 7.14 9.25
N ALA A 251 -1.98 7.81 8.31
CA ALA A 251 -3.42 8.02 8.38
C ALA A 251 -4.22 7.11 7.44
N PHE A 252 -5.36 6.61 7.90
CA PHE A 252 -6.34 5.88 7.12
C PHE A 252 -7.74 6.32 7.54
N GLY A 253 -8.57 6.72 6.58
CA GLY A 253 -9.93 7.19 6.90
C GLY A 253 -9.94 8.38 7.86
N LYS A 254 -8.93 9.26 7.79
CA LYS A 254 -8.68 10.39 8.71
C LYS A 254 -8.33 10.00 10.15
N TRP A 255 -7.92 8.75 10.37
CA TRP A 255 -7.37 8.28 11.64
C TRP A 255 -5.86 8.13 11.56
N VAL A 256 -5.12 8.82 12.42
CA VAL A 256 -3.67 8.64 12.59
C VAL A 256 -3.44 7.46 13.53
N ILE A 257 -2.83 6.39 13.02
CA ILE A 257 -2.57 5.18 13.81
C ILE A 257 -1.41 5.42 14.76
N LEU A 258 -1.52 4.97 16.01
CA LEU A 258 -0.48 5.08 17.02
C LEU A 258 -0.13 3.71 17.57
N ALA A 259 1.12 3.31 17.42
CA ALA A 259 1.66 2.18 18.13
C ALA A 259 1.92 2.56 19.59
N ALA A 260 1.65 1.64 20.52
CA ALA A 260 2.01 1.76 21.92
C ALA A 260 2.45 0.39 22.45
N GLY A 261 3.22 0.37 23.53
CA GLY A 261 3.54 -0.85 24.29
C GLY A 261 3.91 -2.06 23.43
N ALA A 262 3.24 -3.19 23.67
CA ALA A 262 3.45 -4.46 22.94
C ALA A 262 2.74 -4.50 21.57
N ALA A 263 3.02 -5.53 20.76
CA ALA A 263 2.26 -5.75 19.53
C ALA A 263 0.78 -5.95 19.86
N TYR A 264 -0.12 -5.51 18.97
CA TYR A 264 -1.58 -5.49 19.16
C TYR A 264 -2.12 -4.43 20.13
N GLU A 265 -1.23 -3.70 20.82
CA GLU A 265 -1.60 -2.53 21.61
C GLU A 265 -1.45 -1.24 20.77
N GLY A 266 -2.20 -0.20 21.13
CA GLY A 266 -2.15 1.07 20.43
C GLY A 266 -3.45 1.84 20.47
N ALA A 267 -3.53 2.87 19.63
CA ALA A 267 -4.72 3.67 19.46
C ALA A 267 -4.77 4.26 18.04
N ALA A 268 -5.83 5.01 17.77
CA ALA A 268 -5.98 5.84 16.60
C ALA A 268 -6.45 7.24 17.02
N LEU A 269 -5.96 8.28 16.35
CA LEU A 269 -6.35 9.67 16.58
C LEU A 269 -7.14 10.25 15.42
N HIS A 270 -8.19 10.99 15.71
CA HIS A 270 -8.87 11.87 14.76
C HIS A 270 -8.99 13.25 15.43
N GLY A 271 -8.08 14.16 15.09
CA GLY A 271 -7.78 15.31 15.95
C GLY A 271 -7.32 14.84 17.33
N SER A 272 -7.91 15.40 18.37
CA SER A 272 -7.70 15.04 19.77
C SER A 272 -8.48 13.78 20.21
N LYS A 273 -9.46 13.32 19.42
CA LYS A 273 -10.19 12.09 19.73
C LYS A 273 -9.27 10.89 19.64
N ARG A 274 -9.10 10.18 20.75
CA ARG A 274 -8.32 8.93 20.85
C ARG A 274 -9.23 7.72 20.97
N VAL A 275 -9.04 6.74 20.10
CA VAL A 275 -9.70 5.43 20.15
C VAL A 275 -8.65 4.36 20.41
N ALA A 276 -8.69 3.75 21.61
CA ALA A 276 -7.87 2.59 21.92
C ALA A 276 -8.41 1.33 21.23
N VAL A 277 -7.58 0.28 21.20
CA VAL A 277 -8.00 -1.06 20.78
C VAL A 277 -9.24 -1.49 21.57
N GLY A 278 -10.20 -2.08 20.86
CA GLY A 278 -11.54 -2.41 21.36
C GLY A 278 -12.60 -1.36 21.07
N GLY A 279 -12.22 -0.12 20.76
CA GLY A 279 -13.15 0.97 20.39
C GLY A 279 -13.55 0.97 18.91
N GLY A 280 -14.38 1.94 18.51
CA GLY A 280 -14.92 2.07 17.16
C GLY A 280 -14.18 3.09 16.29
N LEU A 281 -13.80 2.70 15.07
CA LEU A 281 -13.26 3.57 14.03
C LEU A 281 -14.35 3.90 13.02
N TYR A 282 -14.77 5.16 12.96
CA TYR A 282 -15.69 5.64 11.95
C TYR A 282 -14.93 5.95 10.65
N ASN A 283 -15.44 5.54 9.50
CA ASN A 283 -14.79 5.84 8.23
C ASN A 283 -15.27 7.18 7.65
N TYR A 284 -14.46 8.22 7.86
CA TYR A 284 -14.68 9.57 7.31
C TYR A 284 -14.34 9.71 5.81
N GLY A 285 -13.94 8.62 5.14
CA GLY A 285 -13.40 8.65 3.78
C GLY A 285 -11.92 9.01 3.73
N ALA A 286 -11.35 9.08 2.53
CA ALA A 286 -9.94 9.37 2.36
C ALA A 286 -9.59 10.79 2.82
N LEU A 287 -8.38 10.97 3.34
CA LEU A 287 -7.80 12.29 3.51
C LEU A 287 -7.03 12.65 2.24
N GLY A 288 -7.49 13.68 1.51
CA GLY A 288 -6.83 14.15 0.30
C GLY A 288 -5.38 14.58 0.53
N LEU A 289 -4.55 14.53 -0.52
CA LEU A 289 -3.11 14.85 -0.41
C LEU A 289 -2.82 16.33 -0.10
N ASN A 290 -3.81 17.20 -0.33
CA ASN A 290 -3.82 18.61 0.02
C ASN A 290 -4.72 18.92 1.23
N GLN A 291 -5.12 17.92 2.00
CA GLN A 291 -5.98 18.09 3.17
C GLN A 291 -5.22 17.81 4.47
N GLY A 292 -5.76 18.33 5.56
CA GLY A 292 -5.30 18.03 6.92
C GLY A 292 -6.47 17.85 7.87
N VAL A 293 -6.21 17.22 9.01
CA VAL A 293 -7.17 17.07 10.11
C VAL A 293 -6.74 18.00 11.24
N VAL A 294 -7.63 18.87 11.71
CA VAL A 294 -7.36 19.77 12.83
C VAL A 294 -7.11 18.93 14.08
N ASP A 295 -5.96 19.16 14.72
CA ASP A 295 -5.51 18.49 15.94
C ASP A 295 -5.01 19.55 16.94
N THR A 296 -5.89 19.92 17.85
CA THR A 296 -5.64 20.98 18.84
C THR A 296 -4.98 20.46 20.12
N ASP A 297 -4.55 19.21 20.13
CA ASP A 297 -3.89 18.54 21.26
C ASP A 297 -4.62 18.68 22.61
N GLY A 298 -5.91 18.35 22.62
CA GLY A 298 -6.77 18.44 23.80
C GLY A 298 -7.58 19.74 23.89
N GLY A 299 -7.34 20.69 22.99
CA GLY A 299 -8.23 21.82 22.77
C GLY A 299 -9.56 21.45 22.11
N THR A 300 -10.43 22.45 21.93
CA THR A 300 -11.72 22.27 21.25
C THR A 300 -11.79 23.00 19.91
N THR A 301 -11.07 24.12 19.77
CA THR A 301 -11.12 24.94 18.56
C THR A 301 -9.76 25.51 18.18
N LEU A 302 -9.58 25.77 16.88
CA LEU A 302 -8.42 26.42 16.30
C LEU A 302 -8.84 27.73 15.63
N ASN A 303 -8.18 28.85 15.98
CA ASN A 303 -8.46 30.14 15.35
C ASN A 303 -7.96 30.17 13.90
N LYS A 304 -8.85 30.54 12.97
CA LYS A 304 -8.52 30.94 11.60
C LYS A 304 -8.09 32.41 11.59
N ARG A 305 -7.06 32.75 10.85
CA ARG A 305 -6.50 34.11 10.76
C ARG A 305 -6.55 34.66 9.35
N SER A 306 -6.54 35.98 9.22
CA SER A 306 -6.49 36.68 7.91
C SER A 306 -5.14 36.55 7.19
N GLY A 307 -4.08 36.17 7.91
CA GLY A 307 -2.73 35.98 7.38
C GLY A 307 -1.92 35.02 8.25
N PRO A 308 -0.71 34.62 7.80
CA PRO A 308 0.16 33.72 8.55
C PRO A 308 0.75 34.41 9.78
N GLY A 309 0.42 33.93 10.97
CA GLY A 309 0.98 34.45 12.23
C GLY A 309 -0.04 35.14 13.13
N ILE A 310 0.30 35.28 14.41
CA ILE A 310 -0.63 35.70 15.46
C ILE A 310 -0.98 37.19 15.45
N ALA A 311 -0.22 38.02 14.74
CA ALA A 311 -0.51 39.44 14.57
C ALA A 311 -1.70 39.70 13.63
N ASN A 312 -2.07 38.72 12.80
CA ASN A 312 -3.21 38.82 11.90
C ASN A 312 -4.52 38.58 12.65
N ALA A 313 -5.56 39.34 12.28
CA ALA A 313 -6.89 39.24 12.89
C ALA A 313 -7.47 37.82 12.80
N VAL A 314 -8.17 37.40 13.86
CA VAL A 314 -8.94 36.16 13.86
C VAL A 314 -10.20 36.37 13.02
N VAL A 315 -10.40 35.53 12.00
CA VAL A 315 -11.51 35.62 11.03
C VAL A 315 -12.49 34.45 11.13
N GLY A 316 -12.28 33.56 12.10
CA GLY A 316 -13.17 32.44 12.38
C GLY A 316 -12.49 31.37 13.23
N LYS A 317 -13.14 30.23 13.37
CA LYS A 317 -12.65 29.07 14.11
C LYS A 317 -12.92 27.78 13.34
N LEU A 318 -12.12 26.76 13.62
CA LEU A 318 -12.35 25.37 13.26
C LEU A 318 -12.51 24.56 14.54
N THR A 319 -13.25 23.47 14.47
CA THR A 319 -13.38 22.49 15.56
C THR A 319 -12.26 21.46 15.45
N ASP A 320 -11.83 20.92 16.59
CA ASP A 320 -10.95 19.76 16.63
C ASP A 320 -11.55 18.57 15.83
N GLY A 321 -10.73 17.92 15.00
CA GLY A 321 -11.18 16.87 14.07
C GLY A 321 -11.68 17.37 12.72
N ASP A 322 -11.89 18.69 12.53
CA ASP A 322 -12.31 19.23 11.23
C ASP A 322 -11.31 18.87 10.13
N THR A 323 -11.83 18.58 8.94
CA THR A 323 -11.00 18.40 7.75
C THR A 323 -10.88 19.73 7.02
N VAL A 324 -9.65 20.16 6.76
CA VAL A 324 -9.36 21.37 5.99
C VAL A 324 -8.70 21.05 4.66
N THR A 325 -8.97 21.86 3.64
CA THR A 325 -8.27 21.81 2.36
C THR A 325 -7.27 22.97 2.30
N ILE A 326 -6.01 22.64 1.99
CA ILE A 326 -4.87 23.55 2.00
C ILE A 326 -4.51 23.93 0.56
N THR A 327 -4.48 25.22 0.29
CA THR A 327 -4.17 25.80 -1.03
C THR A 327 -2.67 26.01 -1.20
N CYS A 328 -1.98 26.46 -0.17
CA CYS A 328 -0.53 26.65 -0.13
C CYS A 328 -0.11 26.92 1.32
N SER A 329 1.20 26.92 1.60
CA SER A 329 1.72 27.27 2.92
C SER A 329 2.65 28.49 2.89
N ALA A 330 2.81 29.19 4.01
CA ALA A 330 3.77 30.28 4.18
C ALA A 330 4.41 30.22 5.58
N ARG A 331 5.44 31.04 5.82
CA ARG A 331 6.05 31.17 7.15
C ARG A 331 5.36 32.25 7.96
N GLY A 332 5.22 32.03 9.26
CA GLY A 332 4.61 32.96 10.20
C GLY A 332 5.13 32.75 11.62
N THR A 333 4.32 33.11 12.62
CA THR A 333 4.68 32.90 14.03
C THR A 333 4.86 31.41 14.33
N ARG A 334 5.92 31.06 15.09
CA ARG A 334 6.22 29.68 15.49
C ARG A 334 5.27 29.20 16.58
N HIS A 335 4.80 27.96 16.47
CA HIS A 335 3.92 27.27 17.42
C HIS A 335 4.44 25.86 17.73
N THR A 336 3.99 25.35 18.88
CA THR A 336 4.21 23.95 19.30
C THR A 336 2.86 23.27 19.39
N GLY A 337 2.71 22.16 18.67
CA GLY A 337 1.54 21.30 18.69
C GLY A 337 1.81 19.96 19.37
N ARG A 338 0.99 18.96 19.03
CA ARG A 338 1.06 17.61 19.57
C ARG A 338 2.48 17.02 19.51
N ASN A 339 2.86 16.29 20.57
CA ASN A 339 4.16 15.61 20.69
C ASN A 339 5.36 16.57 20.52
N SER A 340 5.23 17.79 21.01
CA SER A 340 6.25 18.83 20.89
C SER A 340 6.64 19.15 19.44
N TYR A 341 5.71 18.98 18.50
CA TYR A 341 5.94 19.35 17.10
C TYR A 341 6.01 20.88 16.97
N VAL A 342 7.22 21.41 16.75
CA VAL A 342 7.46 22.84 16.59
C VAL A 342 7.56 23.20 15.11
N THR A 343 6.76 24.17 14.67
CA THR A 343 6.78 24.67 13.28
C THR A 343 6.42 26.14 13.21
N ASP A 344 6.95 26.83 12.19
CA ASP A 344 6.56 28.19 11.78
C ASP A 344 5.78 28.17 10.45
N LEU A 345 5.37 26.98 9.99
CA LEU A 345 4.54 26.81 8.81
C LEU A 345 3.07 27.15 9.14
N TRP A 346 2.45 27.91 8.24
CA TRP A 346 1.04 28.25 8.26
C TRP A 346 0.40 27.84 6.94
N ASN A 347 -0.78 27.25 7.03
CA ASN A 347 -1.52 26.74 5.88
C ASN A 347 -2.62 27.71 5.50
N LYS A 348 -2.61 28.18 4.26
CA LYS A 348 -3.73 28.91 3.66
C LYS A 348 -4.80 27.90 3.25
N LEU A 349 -5.99 28.09 3.78
CA LEU A 349 -7.14 27.24 3.50
C LEU A 349 -7.83 27.68 2.19
N SER A 350 -8.70 26.82 1.67
CA SER A 350 -9.50 27.08 0.47
C SER A 350 -10.41 28.31 0.57
N ASP A 351 -10.77 28.72 1.80
CA ASP A 351 -11.57 29.94 2.04
C ASP A 351 -10.71 31.21 2.16
N GLY A 352 -9.39 31.09 1.95
CA GLY A 352 -8.44 32.19 2.02
C GLY A 352 -7.90 32.48 3.43
N SER A 353 -8.47 31.88 4.47
CA SER A 353 -8.00 32.03 5.85
C SER A 353 -6.77 31.17 6.14
N TRP A 354 -6.12 31.40 7.29
CA TRP A 354 -4.85 30.78 7.66
C TRP A 354 -4.92 30.10 9.01
N VAL A 355 -4.26 28.96 9.13
CA VAL A 355 -4.08 28.25 10.40
C VAL A 355 -2.64 27.80 10.56
N SER A 356 -2.17 27.73 11.80
CA SER A 356 -0.83 27.18 12.08
C SER A 356 -0.82 25.67 11.80
N ASP A 357 0.18 25.20 11.07
CA ASP A 357 0.38 23.79 10.76
C ASP A 357 0.63 22.95 12.03
N ALA A 358 1.10 23.59 13.11
CA ALA A 358 1.29 22.94 14.42
C ALA A 358 0.01 22.26 14.94
N TYR A 359 -1.18 22.75 14.54
CA TYR A 359 -2.48 22.26 14.99
C TYR A 359 -3.26 21.56 13.87
N VAL A 360 -2.59 21.13 12.81
CA VAL A 360 -3.21 20.41 11.70
C VAL A 360 -2.32 19.21 11.35
N TRP A 361 -2.83 17.99 11.52
CA TRP A 361 -2.16 16.82 11.00
C TRP A 361 -2.26 16.81 9.47
N THR A 362 -1.14 17.09 8.80
CA THR A 362 -0.98 17.05 7.34
C THR A 362 -0.17 15.84 6.88
N GLY A 363 0.39 15.07 7.82
CA GLY A 363 1.26 13.93 7.53
C GLY A 363 2.64 14.30 6.99
N THR A 364 3.02 15.57 6.94
CA THR A 364 4.35 16.02 6.47
C THR A 364 4.77 17.28 7.22
N GLY A 365 6.09 17.50 7.38
CA GLY A 365 6.63 18.77 7.90
C GLY A 365 7.00 19.77 6.80
N SER A 366 6.69 19.46 5.54
CA SER A 366 6.94 20.30 4.37
C SER A 366 5.66 21.02 3.92
N PRO A 367 5.76 22.17 3.21
CA PRO A 367 4.61 22.87 2.65
C PRO A 367 3.63 21.96 1.90
N VAL A 368 2.35 22.04 2.26
CA VAL A 368 1.29 21.32 1.55
C VAL A 368 0.84 22.18 0.37
N ASN A 369 0.83 21.58 -0.82
CA ASN A 369 0.52 22.24 -2.09
C ASN A 369 1.46 23.43 -2.42
N GLY A 370 2.71 23.35 -1.97
CA GLY A 370 3.74 24.35 -2.25
C GLY A 370 3.65 25.59 -1.36
N THR A 371 4.50 26.58 -1.65
CA THR A 371 4.53 27.86 -0.95
C THR A 371 3.63 28.88 -1.64
N CYS A 372 2.93 29.72 -0.87
CA CYS A 372 2.15 30.80 -1.45
C CYS A 372 3.08 31.81 -2.14
N THR A 373 2.71 32.22 -3.36
CA THR A 373 3.42 33.23 -4.18
C THR A 373 2.94 34.63 -3.90
#